data_AF-A0A4D4KL37-F1
#
_entry.id   AF-A0A4D4KL37-F1
#
_cell.length_a   1.000
_cell.length_b   1.000
_cell.length_c   1.000
_cell.angle_alpha   90.00
_cell.angle_beta   90.00
_cell.angle_gamma   90.00
#
_symmetry.space_group_name_H-M   'P 1'
#
loop_
_entity.id
_entity.type
_entity.pdbx_description
1 polymer ?
#
loop_
_entity_poly.entity_id
_entity_poly.type
_entity_poly.pdbx_seq_one_letter_code
_entity_poly.pdbx_strand_id
1 'polypeptide(L)'
;MQEPETEVDRATDEEMVALFLQCRSARDRVIVLLHGGVGLRREERRREAVNRVVALQFDRHGNRVWRKAQGLMDSEHVRRAIGEVATAYGLCEEPSNVAAGGQSCPLRFRCLGCEHFHTDVSYLPDLEAYLADLLRSREKLTSTFEADDWARSEAMPSEEEIRRVRRLINRVKADLDDLSAEDRAQIEQAVSVVRRGRTVMLGMPLVGQPLPDVRPRRSA
;
A
#
# COMPACT_ATOMS: atom_id res chain seq x y z
N MET A 1 -14.85 9.34 -26.03
CA MET A 1 -14.78 8.65 -24.72
C MET A 1 -14.81 9.76 -23.69
N GLN A 2 -15.97 10.01 -23.10
CA GLN A 2 -16.18 11.12 -22.18
C GLN A 2 -15.59 10.70 -20.84
N GLU A 3 -14.57 11.41 -20.36
CA GLU A 3 -14.08 11.22 -18.99
C GLU A 3 -15.29 11.36 -18.04
N PRO A 4 -15.49 10.44 -17.09
CA PRO A 4 -16.55 10.63 -16.11
C PRO A 4 -16.18 11.88 -15.30
N GLU A 5 -16.98 12.94 -15.42
CA GLU A 5 -16.92 14.08 -14.51
C GLU A 5 -17.17 13.53 -13.11
N THR A 6 -16.10 13.34 -12.35
CA THR A 6 -16.23 13.05 -10.93
C THR A 6 -16.80 14.30 -10.29
N GLU A 7 -18.07 14.24 -9.88
CA GLU A 7 -18.73 15.28 -9.11
C GLU A 7 -17.84 15.65 -7.92
N VAL A 8 -17.21 16.83 -7.99
CA VAL A 8 -16.30 17.32 -6.95
C VAL A 8 -17.17 17.82 -5.82
N ASP A 9 -17.23 17.05 -4.74
CA ASP A 9 -17.90 17.42 -3.49
C ASP A 9 -17.15 18.60 -2.82
N ARG A 10 -17.68 19.80 -3.06
CA ARG A 10 -17.16 21.09 -2.59
C ARG A 10 -17.82 21.48 -1.27
N ALA A 11 -17.11 22.21 -0.42
CA ALA A 11 -17.71 22.87 0.72
C ALA A 11 -18.71 23.94 0.24
N THR A 12 -19.85 24.07 0.90
CA THR A 12 -20.81 25.15 0.62
C THR A 12 -20.27 26.49 1.11
N ASP A 13 -20.82 27.60 0.64
CA ASP A 13 -20.40 28.94 1.05
C ASP A 13 -20.52 29.15 2.58
N GLU A 14 -21.57 28.60 3.20
CA GLU A 14 -21.75 28.66 4.66
C GLU A 14 -20.64 27.88 5.41
N GLU A 15 -20.28 26.70 4.91
CA GLU A 15 -19.22 25.88 5.49
C GLU A 15 -17.84 26.50 5.29
N MET A 16 -17.61 27.12 4.13
CA MET A 16 -16.40 27.87 3.83
C MET A 16 -16.23 29.04 4.78
N VAL A 17 -17.31 29.78 5.07
CA VAL A 17 -17.31 30.85 6.07
C VAL A 17 -17.04 30.29 7.47
N ALA A 18 -17.66 29.16 7.85
CA ALA A 18 -17.41 28.52 9.14
C ALA A 18 -15.94 28.09 9.34
N LEU A 19 -15.35 27.42 8.33
CA LEU A 19 -13.93 27.04 8.31
C LEU A 19 -13.01 28.26 8.38
N PHE A 20 -13.34 29.33 7.65
CA PHE A 20 -12.58 30.57 7.65
C PHE A 20 -12.59 31.26 9.03
N LEU A 21 -13.71 31.22 9.73
CA LEU A 21 -13.85 31.76 11.09
C LEU A 21 -13.07 30.97 12.15
N GLN A 22 -12.81 29.67 11.91
CA GLN A 22 -12.02 28.82 12.80
C GLN A 22 -10.49 28.93 12.60
N CYS A 23 -10.04 29.56 11.51
CA CYS A 23 -8.63 29.70 11.18
C CYS A 23 -7.87 30.56 12.22
N ARG A 24 -6.80 30.01 12.79
CA ARG A 24 -5.98 30.68 13.82
C ARG A 24 -4.85 31.54 13.25
N SER A 25 -4.59 31.45 11.95
CA SER A 25 -3.56 32.22 11.26
C SER A 25 -3.98 32.66 9.85
N ALA A 26 -3.29 33.66 9.31
CA ALA A 26 -3.47 34.07 7.92
C ALA A 26 -3.13 32.93 6.94
N ARG A 27 -2.18 32.05 7.30
CA ARG A 27 -1.83 30.86 6.53
C ARG A 27 -3.01 29.89 6.43
N ASP A 28 -3.71 29.62 7.53
CA ASP A 28 -4.87 28.71 7.53
C ASP A 28 -6.00 29.27 6.66
N ARG A 29 -6.24 30.58 6.72
CA ARG A 29 -7.23 31.27 5.87
C ARG A 29 -6.91 31.13 4.39
N VAL A 30 -5.63 31.24 4.02
CA VAL A 30 -5.17 31.05 2.63
C VAL A 30 -5.36 29.59 2.20
N ILE A 31 -5.06 28.61 3.05
CA ILE A 31 -5.31 27.18 2.76
C ILE A 31 -6.81 26.93 2.52
N VAL A 32 -7.68 27.45 3.39
CA VAL A 32 -9.14 27.29 3.22
C VAL A 32 -9.60 27.91 1.91
N LEU A 33 -9.21 29.15 1.58
CA LEU A 33 -9.57 29.82 0.32
C LEU A 33 -9.07 29.07 -0.92
N LEU A 34 -7.83 28.56 -0.91
CA LEU A 34 -7.24 27.85 -2.04
C LEU A 34 -7.87 26.47 -2.27
N HIS A 35 -8.18 25.74 -1.20
CA HIS A 35 -8.68 24.37 -1.28
C HIS A 35 -10.21 24.25 -1.19
N GLY A 36 -10.91 25.31 -0.79
CA GLY A 36 -12.38 25.36 -0.73
C GLY A 36 -13.06 25.05 -2.06
N GLY A 37 -12.51 25.56 -3.16
CA GLY A 37 -12.99 25.28 -4.51
C GLY A 37 -12.51 23.95 -5.12
N VAL A 38 -11.50 23.31 -4.50
CA VAL A 38 -10.76 22.15 -5.05
C VAL A 38 -10.96 20.86 -4.23
N GLY A 39 -11.62 20.92 -3.06
CA GLY A 39 -12.16 19.75 -2.37
C GLY A 39 -11.55 19.44 -1.00
N LEU A 40 -11.59 20.39 -0.06
CA LEU A 40 -11.25 20.15 1.36
C LEU A 40 -11.94 18.91 1.95
N ARG A 41 -13.24 18.71 1.67
CA ARG A 41 -13.99 17.50 2.11
C ARG A 41 -13.47 16.21 1.51
N ARG A 42 -12.96 16.25 0.28
CA ARG A 42 -12.35 15.08 -0.37
C ARG A 42 -11.04 14.72 0.33
N GLU A 43 -10.24 15.71 0.70
CA GLU A 43 -9.00 15.50 1.44
C GLU A 43 -9.27 14.97 2.86
N GLU A 44 -10.25 15.53 3.56
CA GLU A 44 -10.65 15.08 4.90
C GLU A 44 -11.16 13.63 4.88
N ARG A 45 -12.08 13.28 3.98
CA ARG A 45 -12.55 11.89 3.81
C ARG A 45 -11.42 10.94 3.43
N ARG A 46 -10.49 11.38 2.57
CA ARG A 46 -9.31 10.59 2.21
C ARG A 46 -8.45 10.33 3.44
N ARG A 47 -8.21 11.35 4.27
CA ARG A 47 -7.45 11.23 5.52
C ARG A 47 -8.14 10.29 6.49
N GLU A 48 -9.44 10.43 6.68
CA GLU A 48 -10.24 9.57 7.57
C GLU A 48 -10.22 8.10 7.10
N ALA A 49 -10.29 7.88 5.79
CA ALA A 49 -10.17 6.56 5.19
C ALA A 49 -8.76 5.95 5.39
N VAL A 50 -7.70 6.75 5.21
CA VAL A 50 -6.32 6.33 5.51
C VAL A 50 -6.19 5.92 6.98
N ASN A 51 -6.74 6.71 7.90
CA ASN A 51 -6.66 6.42 9.33
C ASN A 51 -7.35 5.09 9.70
N ARG A 52 -8.49 4.80 9.07
CA ARG A 52 -9.19 3.51 9.27
C ARG A 52 -8.37 2.32 8.79
N VAL A 53 -7.78 2.39 7.58
CA VAL A 53 -7.00 1.26 7.07
C VAL A 53 -5.68 1.08 7.82
N VAL A 54 -5.05 2.18 8.25
CA VAL A 54 -3.81 2.15 9.05
C VAL A 54 -4.04 1.49 10.42
N ALA A 55 -5.24 1.60 10.99
CA ALA A 55 -5.58 0.90 12.23
C ALA A 55 -5.55 -0.64 12.11
N LEU A 56 -5.59 -1.16 10.87
CA LEU A 56 -5.51 -2.57 10.51
C LEU A 56 -4.24 -2.85 9.69
N GLN A 57 -3.09 -2.51 10.28
CA GLN A 57 -1.76 -2.81 9.74
C GLN A 57 -1.16 -4.11 10.29
N PHE A 58 -0.47 -4.81 9.41
CA PHE A 58 0.15 -6.12 9.65
C PHE A 58 1.62 -6.11 9.24
N ASP A 59 2.47 -6.76 10.03
CA ASP A 59 3.86 -7.02 9.65
C ASP A 59 3.94 -8.17 8.63
N ARG A 60 5.14 -8.50 8.17
CA ARG A 60 5.39 -9.63 7.26
C ARG A 60 4.95 -11.00 7.80
N HIS A 61 4.78 -11.14 9.11
CA HIS A 61 4.36 -12.38 9.78
C HIS A 61 2.84 -12.46 9.94
N GLY A 62 2.12 -11.37 9.68
CA GLY A 62 0.69 -11.24 9.91
C GLY A 62 0.33 -10.83 11.34
N ASN A 63 1.28 -10.33 12.13
CA ASN A 63 0.98 -9.76 13.44
C ASN A 63 0.51 -8.31 13.26
N ARG A 64 -0.44 -7.89 14.09
CA ARG A 64 -0.88 -6.49 14.15
C ARG A 64 0.26 -5.60 14.67
N VAL A 65 0.73 -4.69 13.81
CA VAL A 65 1.75 -3.69 14.15
C VAL A 65 1.14 -2.59 15.03
N TRP A 66 -0.16 -2.32 14.82
CA TRP A 66 -0.88 -1.29 15.55
C TRP A 66 -1.56 -1.83 16.81
N ARG A 67 -1.00 -1.55 18.00
CA ARG A 67 -1.67 -1.75 19.30
C ARG A 67 -1.58 -0.47 20.15
N LYS A 68 -2.74 0.13 20.41
CA LYS A 68 -3.01 1.29 21.30
C LYS A 68 -2.34 2.62 20.93
N ALA A 69 -3.01 3.41 20.11
CA ALA A 69 -3.17 4.84 20.41
C ALA A 69 -4.56 5.29 19.94
N GLN A 70 -5.53 5.23 20.86
CA GLN A 70 -6.69 6.11 20.77
C GLN A 70 -6.14 7.54 20.81
N GLY A 71 -6.34 8.32 19.73
CA GLY A 71 -5.96 9.73 19.67
C GLY A 71 -4.64 10.03 18.96
N LEU A 72 -4.46 9.52 17.74
CA LEU A 72 -3.39 9.96 16.84
C LEU A 72 -3.48 11.48 16.59
N MET A 73 -2.63 12.24 17.27
CA MET A 73 -2.43 13.65 16.98
C MET A 73 -1.96 13.81 15.52
N ASP A 74 -2.34 14.91 14.88
CA ASP A 74 -1.95 15.27 13.50
C ASP A 74 -0.45 15.14 13.23
N SER A 75 0.39 15.34 14.25
CA SER A 75 1.85 15.19 14.18
C SER A 75 2.34 13.77 13.91
N GLU A 76 1.61 12.74 14.33
CA GLU A 76 2.03 11.35 14.15
C GLU A 76 1.77 10.83 12.73
N HIS A 77 0.68 11.29 12.10
CA HIS A 77 0.41 11.04 10.68
C HIS A 77 1.54 11.60 9.79
N VAL A 78 2.01 12.82 10.11
CA VAL A 78 3.13 13.45 9.40
C VAL A 78 4.44 12.68 9.63
N ARG A 79 4.69 12.20 10.85
CA ARG A 79 5.88 11.39 11.15
C ARG A 79 5.90 10.07 10.37
N ARG A 80 4.76 9.37 10.25
CA ARG A 80 4.68 8.16 9.42
C ARG A 80 4.83 8.44 7.94
N ALA A 81 4.14 9.46 7.43
CA ALA A 81 4.28 9.86 6.03
C ALA A 81 5.72 10.22 5.64
N ILE A 82 6.52 10.72 6.59
CA ILE A 82 7.95 11.01 6.40
C ILE A 82 8.81 9.74 6.58
N GLY A 83 8.40 8.80 7.44
CA GLY A 83 9.15 7.60 7.81
C GLY A 83 8.84 6.34 6.99
N GLU A 84 7.93 6.43 6.02
CA GLU A 84 7.45 5.29 5.24
C GLU A 84 7.51 5.60 3.74
N VAL A 85 7.77 4.57 2.92
CA VAL A 85 7.71 4.67 1.47
C VAL A 85 6.89 3.53 0.87
N ALA A 86 6.11 3.84 -0.16
CA ALA A 86 5.30 2.85 -0.86
C ALA A 86 6.16 1.77 -1.52
N THR A 87 5.74 0.52 -1.39
CA THR A 87 6.37 -0.65 -2.03
C THR A 87 5.31 -1.60 -2.60
N ALA A 88 5.77 -2.71 -3.19
CA ALA A 88 4.90 -3.79 -3.64
C ALA A 88 4.10 -4.33 -2.45
N TYR A 89 2.76 -4.24 -2.57
CA TYR A 89 1.79 -4.79 -1.62
C TYR A 89 1.84 -4.20 -0.20
N GLY A 90 2.48 -3.05 0.00
CA GLY A 90 2.59 -2.45 1.33
C GLY A 90 3.48 -1.22 1.36
N LEU A 91 4.10 -1.03 2.52
CA LEU A 91 4.93 0.10 2.89
C LEU A 91 6.26 -0.40 3.47
N CYS A 92 7.29 0.44 3.37
CA CYS A 92 8.61 0.17 3.90
C CYS A 92 9.03 1.29 4.85
N GLU A 93 9.49 0.93 6.05
CA GLU A 93 9.97 1.85 7.09
C GLU A 93 11.50 1.88 7.22
N GLU A 94 12.24 1.21 6.33
CA GLU A 94 13.70 1.16 6.41
C GLU A 94 14.29 2.56 6.11
N PRO A 95 15.02 3.19 7.05
CA PRO A 95 15.39 4.60 6.94
C PRO A 95 16.19 4.96 5.69
N SER A 96 17.13 4.11 5.26
CA SER A 96 17.94 4.39 4.07
C SER A 96 17.10 4.33 2.79
N ASN A 97 16.20 3.37 2.68
CA ASN A 97 15.33 3.20 1.53
C ASN A 97 14.23 4.26 1.50
N VAL A 98 13.71 4.68 2.66
CA VAL A 98 12.79 5.81 2.78
C VAL A 98 13.48 7.09 2.31
N ALA A 99 14.70 7.36 2.78
CA ALA A 99 15.50 8.50 2.32
C ALA A 99 15.78 8.46 0.82
N ALA A 100 15.91 7.26 0.23
CA ALA A 100 16.09 7.04 -1.20
C ALA A 100 14.77 6.98 -2.01
N GLY A 101 13.62 7.29 -1.41
CA GLY A 101 12.32 7.26 -2.10
C GLY A 101 11.94 5.87 -2.64
N GLY A 102 12.36 4.81 -1.96
CA GLY A 102 12.05 3.42 -2.30
C GLY A 102 12.89 2.83 -3.44
N GLN A 103 13.92 3.55 -3.89
CA GLN A 103 14.72 3.17 -5.07
C GLN A 103 16.03 2.44 -4.72
N SER A 104 16.44 2.38 -3.46
CA SER A 104 17.73 1.78 -3.06
C SER A 104 17.62 0.39 -2.43
N CYS A 105 16.41 -0.14 -2.25
CA CYS A 105 16.22 -1.43 -1.55
C CYS A 105 16.83 -2.61 -2.34
N PRO A 106 17.76 -3.38 -1.76
CA PRO A 106 18.31 -4.57 -2.43
C PRO A 106 17.30 -5.72 -2.55
N LEU A 107 16.25 -5.72 -1.71
CA LEU A 107 15.16 -6.71 -1.73
C LEU A 107 13.93 -6.22 -2.50
N ARG A 108 14.08 -5.23 -3.38
CA ARG A 108 12.96 -4.68 -4.15
C ARG A 108 12.16 -5.82 -4.82
N PHE A 109 10.83 -5.72 -4.74
CA PHE A 109 9.88 -6.75 -5.18
C PHE A 109 9.81 -8.03 -4.33
N ARG A 110 10.63 -8.17 -3.29
CA ARG A 110 10.60 -9.26 -2.30
C ARG A 110 10.29 -8.75 -0.89
N CYS A 111 9.54 -7.64 -0.79
CA CYS A 111 9.30 -6.93 0.46
C CYS A 111 8.58 -7.76 1.52
N LEU A 112 7.71 -8.69 1.12
CA LEU A 112 7.07 -9.67 2.01
C LEU A 112 8.07 -10.56 2.79
N GLY A 113 9.34 -10.60 2.38
CA GLY A 113 10.43 -11.26 3.10
C GLY A 113 11.21 -10.35 4.06
N CYS A 114 11.05 -9.03 3.98
CA CYS A 114 11.84 -8.04 4.71
C CYS A 114 11.18 -7.66 6.04
N GLU A 115 11.98 -7.46 7.10
CA GLU A 115 11.48 -7.07 8.43
C GLU A 115 10.83 -5.68 8.44
N HIS A 116 11.35 -4.75 7.64
CA HIS A 116 10.83 -3.37 7.54
C HIS A 116 9.55 -3.25 6.69
N PHE A 117 8.93 -4.37 6.33
CA PHE A 117 7.71 -4.38 5.54
C PHE A 117 6.48 -4.47 6.45
N HIS A 118 5.52 -3.61 6.16
CA HIS A 118 4.17 -3.72 6.68
C HIS A 118 3.14 -3.51 5.58
N THR A 119 1.96 -4.07 5.76
CA THR A 119 0.82 -3.92 4.87
C THR A 119 -0.41 -3.52 5.65
N ASP A 120 -1.47 -3.13 4.95
CA ASP A 120 -2.77 -2.81 5.53
C ASP A 120 -3.89 -3.47 4.71
N VAL A 121 -5.11 -3.50 5.26
CA VAL A 121 -6.27 -4.14 4.65
C VAL A 121 -6.56 -3.69 3.21
N SER A 122 -6.16 -2.49 2.81
CA SER A 122 -6.40 -2.00 1.45
C SER A 122 -5.55 -2.69 0.38
N TYR A 123 -4.49 -3.41 0.77
CA TYR A 123 -3.67 -4.23 -0.14
C TYR A 123 -4.19 -5.67 -0.29
N LEU A 124 -5.22 -6.08 0.47
CA LEU A 124 -5.75 -7.45 0.40
C LEU A 124 -6.08 -7.90 -1.04
N PRO A 125 -6.78 -7.11 -1.88
CA PRO A 125 -7.05 -7.52 -3.26
C PRO A 125 -5.79 -7.72 -4.10
N ASP A 126 -4.75 -6.92 -3.87
CA ASP A 126 -3.49 -7.02 -4.62
C ASP A 126 -2.68 -8.24 -4.17
N LEU A 127 -2.72 -8.57 -2.88
CA LEU A 127 -2.11 -9.78 -2.32
C LEU A 127 -2.80 -11.05 -2.86
N GLU A 128 -4.13 -11.04 -2.97
CA GLU A 128 -4.90 -12.15 -3.56
C GLU A 128 -4.57 -12.35 -5.05
N ALA A 129 -4.52 -11.25 -5.82
CA ALA A 129 -4.11 -11.29 -7.22
C ALA A 129 -2.69 -11.83 -7.35
N TYR A 130 -1.76 -11.35 -6.51
CA TYR A 130 -0.38 -11.83 -6.50
C TYR A 130 -0.28 -13.33 -6.18
N LEU A 131 -1.02 -13.81 -5.19
CA LEU A 131 -1.07 -15.24 -4.89
C LEU A 131 -1.58 -16.06 -6.07
N ALA A 132 -2.65 -15.60 -6.74
CA ALA A 132 -3.18 -16.26 -7.92
C ALA A 132 -2.15 -16.32 -9.06
N ASP A 133 -1.39 -15.23 -9.26
CA ASP A 133 -0.34 -15.18 -10.28
C ASP A 133 0.85 -16.09 -9.96
N LEU A 134 1.27 -16.19 -8.69
CA LEU A 134 2.30 -17.13 -8.25
C LEU A 134 1.89 -18.58 -8.56
N LEU A 135 0.66 -18.96 -8.20
CA LEU A 135 0.14 -20.30 -8.43
C LEU A 135 0.01 -20.61 -9.93
N ARG A 136 -0.53 -19.66 -10.71
CA ARG A 136 -0.65 -19.79 -12.16
C ARG A 136 0.70 -19.92 -12.85
N SER A 137 1.70 -19.15 -12.40
CA SER A 137 3.05 -19.18 -12.96
C SER A 137 3.73 -20.51 -12.70
N ARG A 138 3.56 -21.09 -11.51
CA ARG A 138 4.06 -22.44 -11.19
C ARG A 138 3.43 -23.51 -12.04
N GLU A 139 2.12 -23.46 -12.22
CA GLU A 139 1.41 -24.45 -13.03
C GLU A 139 1.90 -24.43 -14.47
N LYS A 140 2.04 -23.23 -15.06
CA LYS A 140 2.60 -23.06 -16.40
C LYS A 140 4.02 -23.63 -16.54
N LEU A 141 4.91 -23.36 -15.58
CA LEU A 141 6.28 -23.87 -15.60
C LEU A 141 6.39 -25.39 -15.40
N THR A 142 5.36 -26.00 -14.79
CA THR A 142 5.33 -27.45 -14.53
C THR A 142 4.70 -28.22 -15.71
N SER A 143 3.72 -27.65 -16.41
CA SER A 143 2.90 -28.40 -17.37
C SER A 143 3.55 -28.62 -18.74
N THR A 144 4.06 -27.55 -19.38
CA THR A 144 4.41 -27.62 -20.82
C THR A 144 5.40 -26.53 -21.25
N PHE A 145 5.94 -25.75 -20.31
CA PHE A 145 6.96 -24.78 -20.67
C PHE A 145 8.30 -25.50 -20.89
N GLU A 146 8.74 -25.56 -22.15
CA GLU A 146 10.07 -26.03 -22.51
C GLU A 146 11.09 -24.92 -22.25
N ALA A 147 11.97 -25.17 -21.30
CA ALA A 147 13.09 -24.32 -20.94
C ALA A 147 14.18 -25.19 -20.31
N ASP A 148 15.42 -24.75 -20.43
CA ASP A 148 16.55 -25.34 -19.71
C ASP A 148 16.29 -25.39 -18.20
N ASP A 149 16.81 -26.43 -17.55
CA ASP A 149 16.58 -26.67 -16.12
C ASP A 149 16.99 -25.48 -15.24
N TRP A 150 18.11 -24.83 -15.57
CA TRP A 150 18.57 -23.66 -14.83
C TRP A 150 17.55 -22.51 -14.89
N ALA A 151 17.04 -22.20 -16.08
CA ALA A 151 16.06 -21.12 -16.28
C ALA A 151 14.72 -21.44 -15.62
N ARG A 152 14.28 -22.71 -15.71
CA ARG A 152 13.07 -23.18 -15.01
C ARG A 152 13.20 -23.05 -13.51
N SER A 153 14.37 -23.40 -12.95
CA SER A 153 14.63 -23.33 -11.51
C SER A 153 14.64 -21.89 -10.98
N GLU A 154 15.25 -20.95 -11.72
CA GLU A 154 15.30 -19.54 -11.35
C GLU A 154 13.95 -18.83 -11.51
N ALA A 155 13.18 -19.20 -12.54
CA ALA A 155 11.86 -18.62 -12.78
C ALA A 155 10.78 -19.18 -11.83
N MET A 156 11.00 -20.37 -11.25
CA MET A 156 10.01 -21.04 -10.41
C MET A 156 9.68 -20.21 -9.16
N PRO A 157 8.41 -19.78 -8.97
CA PRO A 157 8.01 -19.10 -7.75
C PRO A 157 8.27 -19.93 -6.49
N SER A 158 8.82 -19.29 -5.47
CA SER A 158 9.20 -19.95 -4.22
C SER A 158 7.99 -20.45 -3.43
N GLU A 159 8.07 -21.70 -2.94
CA GLU A 159 7.08 -22.25 -1.98
C GLU A 159 7.00 -21.42 -0.70
N GLU A 160 8.15 -20.89 -0.27
CA GLU A 160 8.24 -20.07 0.93
C GLU A 160 7.45 -18.77 0.77
N GLU A 161 7.58 -18.13 -0.39
CA GLU A 161 6.85 -16.91 -0.73
C GLU A 161 5.35 -17.17 -0.78
N ILE A 162 4.90 -18.21 -1.49
CA ILE A 162 3.49 -18.61 -1.57
C ILE A 162 2.90 -18.83 -0.18
N ARG A 163 3.61 -19.56 0.68
CA ARG A 163 3.15 -19.86 2.04
C ARG A 163 3.06 -18.60 2.90
N ARG A 164 3.99 -17.65 2.74
CA ARG A 164 3.94 -16.36 3.44
C ARG A 164 2.76 -15.51 2.98
N VAL A 165 2.57 -15.38 1.66
CA VAL A 165 1.44 -14.61 1.11
C VAL A 165 0.10 -15.21 1.56
N ARG A 166 -0.06 -16.54 1.47
CA ARG A 166 -1.25 -17.24 1.98
C ARG A 166 -1.51 -16.97 3.45
N ARG A 167 -0.47 -17.06 4.29
CA ARG A 167 -0.60 -16.80 5.72
C ARG A 167 -1.05 -15.36 5.99
N LEU A 168 -0.42 -14.40 5.32
CA LEU A 168 -0.74 -12.98 5.49
C LEU A 168 -2.19 -12.70 5.07
N ILE A 169 -2.61 -13.16 3.88
CA ILE A 169 -4.02 -13.05 3.42
C ILE A 169 -4.98 -13.63 4.45
N ASN A 170 -4.69 -14.84 4.95
CA ASN A 170 -5.56 -15.49 5.93
C ASN A 170 -5.64 -14.72 7.26
N ARG A 171 -4.55 -14.05 7.69
CA ARG A 171 -4.58 -13.21 8.89
C ARG A 171 -5.36 -11.92 8.68
N VAL A 172 -5.15 -11.26 7.55
CA VAL A 172 -5.92 -10.06 7.19
C VAL A 172 -7.41 -10.39 7.12
N LYS A 173 -7.79 -11.51 6.49
CA LYS A 173 -9.19 -11.96 6.42
C LYS A 173 -9.78 -12.29 7.78
N ALA A 174 -9.07 -13.05 8.61
CA ALA A 174 -9.54 -13.39 9.95
C ALA A 174 -9.81 -12.13 10.78
N ASP A 175 -8.90 -11.16 10.76
CA ASP A 175 -9.08 -9.88 11.46
C ASP A 175 -10.27 -9.07 10.92
N LEU A 176 -10.60 -9.17 9.62
CA LEU A 176 -11.77 -8.52 9.03
C LEU A 176 -13.08 -9.26 9.38
N ASP A 177 -13.03 -10.59 9.49
CA ASP A 177 -14.18 -11.43 9.84
C ASP A 177 -14.55 -11.31 11.33
N ASP A 178 -13.59 -10.94 12.18
CA ASP A 178 -13.80 -10.65 13.61
C ASP A 178 -14.50 -9.29 13.87
N LEU A 179 -14.67 -8.46 12.84
CA LEU A 179 -15.32 -7.16 12.95
C LEU A 179 -16.85 -7.26 12.93
N SER A 180 -17.51 -6.26 13.52
CA SER A 180 -18.95 -6.10 13.33
C SER A 180 -19.28 -5.83 11.85
N ALA A 181 -20.51 -6.15 11.42
CA ALA A 181 -20.93 -5.89 10.05
C ALA A 181 -20.85 -4.39 9.68
N GLU A 182 -21.12 -3.52 10.66
CA GLU A 182 -21.00 -2.06 10.50
C GLU A 182 -19.55 -1.63 10.31
N ASP A 183 -18.65 -2.05 11.21
CA ASP A 183 -17.22 -1.72 11.12
C ASP A 183 -16.62 -2.24 9.81
N ARG A 184 -16.97 -3.47 9.43
CA ARG A 184 -16.53 -4.10 8.18
C ARG A 184 -16.94 -3.27 6.97
N ALA A 185 -18.20 -2.80 6.92
CA ALA A 185 -18.68 -1.94 5.83
C ALA A 185 -17.93 -0.59 5.77
N GLN A 186 -17.67 0.03 6.93
CA GLN A 186 -16.89 1.28 6.99
C GLN A 186 -15.45 1.08 6.50
N ILE A 187 -14.82 -0.04 6.83
CA ILE A 187 -13.46 -0.37 6.35
C ILE A 187 -13.46 -0.65 4.86
N GLU A 188 -14.42 -1.38 4.32
CA GLU A 188 -14.54 -1.61 2.88
C GLU A 188 -14.70 -0.29 2.10
N GLN A 189 -15.49 0.65 2.62
CA GLN A 189 -15.61 1.98 2.06
C GLN A 189 -14.27 2.74 2.11
N ALA A 190 -13.57 2.70 3.25
CA ALA A 190 -12.26 3.33 3.42
C ALA A 190 -11.23 2.74 2.44
N VAL A 191 -11.21 1.41 2.27
CA VAL A 191 -10.37 0.72 1.29
C VAL A 191 -10.67 1.21 -0.13
N SER A 192 -11.94 1.37 -0.51
CA SER A 192 -12.33 1.91 -1.82
C SER A 192 -11.76 3.32 -2.04
N VAL A 193 -11.88 4.21 -1.03
CA VAL A 193 -11.37 5.59 -1.09
C VAL A 193 -9.85 5.61 -1.23
N VAL A 194 -9.14 4.84 -0.39
CA VAL A 194 -7.67 4.75 -0.42
C VAL A 194 -7.18 4.22 -1.78
N ARG A 195 -7.79 3.14 -2.29
CA ARG A 195 -7.40 2.53 -3.56
C ARG A 195 -7.63 3.43 -4.76
N ARG A 196 -8.73 4.20 -4.81
CA ARG A 196 -8.96 5.21 -5.88
C ARG A 196 -7.88 6.29 -5.93
N GLY A 197 -7.30 6.61 -4.77
CA GLY A 197 -6.27 7.62 -4.63
C GLY A 197 -4.84 7.11 -4.85
N ARG A 198 -4.64 5.79 -5.04
CA ARG A 198 -3.33 5.22 -5.33
C ARG A 198 -3.05 5.37 -6.81
N THR A 199 -2.05 6.18 -7.14
CA THR A 199 -1.30 5.96 -8.38
C THR A 199 -0.64 4.60 -8.21
N VAL A 200 -1.18 3.58 -8.88
CA VAL A 200 -0.49 2.30 -8.98
C VAL A 200 0.84 2.64 -9.63
N MET A 201 1.93 2.59 -8.86
CA MET A 201 3.24 2.47 -9.45
C MET A 201 3.24 1.10 -10.14
N LEU A 202 2.73 1.06 -11.37
CA LEU A 202 2.95 0.02 -12.36
C LEU A 202 4.41 0.10 -12.81
N GLY A 203 5.31 0.06 -11.82
CA GLY A 203 6.68 -0.39 -11.91
C GLY A 203 6.82 -1.72 -11.16
N MET A 204 5.71 -2.47 -11.02
CA MET A 204 5.78 -3.92 -10.92
C MET A 204 6.44 -4.41 -12.21
N PRO A 205 7.63 -5.03 -12.16
CA PRO A 205 8.07 -5.82 -13.29
C PRO A 205 6.99 -6.89 -13.46
N LEU A 206 6.29 -6.86 -14.60
CA LEU A 206 5.81 -8.07 -15.21
C LEU A 206 7.01 -9.00 -15.24
N VAL A 207 7.12 -9.93 -14.28
CA VAL A 207 8.20 -10.92 -14.08
C VAL A 207 9.39 -10.65 -15.00
N GLY A 208 10.20 -9.65 -14.63
CA GLY A 208 11.35 -9.18 -15.40
C GLY A 208 12.61 -9.54 -14.65
N GLN A 209 13.09 -10.76 -14.93
CA GLN A 209 14.40 -11.39 -14.70
C GLN A 209 15.36 -10.81 -13.64
N PRO A 210 16.00 -11.66 -12.81
CA PRO A 210 17.23 -11.25 -12.14
C PRO A 210 18.28 -10.88 -13.20
N LEU A 211 18.91 -9.71 -13.03
CA LEU A 211 20.05 -9.31 -13.86
C LEU A 211 21.21 -10.29 -13.63
N PRO A 212 21.87 -10.81 -14.67
CA PRO A 212 22.98 -11.72 -14.52
C PRO A 212 24.16 -11.03 -13.81
N ASP A 213 24.80 -11.75 -12.88
CA ASP A 213 26.01 -11.27 -12.20
C ASP A 213 27.19 -11.25 -13.19
N VAL A 214 27.36 -10.12 -13.87
CA VAL A 214 28.54 -9.88 -14.73
C VAL A 214 29.70 -9.43 -13.85
N ARG A 215 30.20 -10.36 -13.02
CA ARG A 215 31.56 -10.26 -12.48
C ARG A 215 32.46 -11.20 -13.28
N PRO A 216 33.39 -10.69 -14.12
CA PRO A 216 34.41 -11.54 -14.68
C PRO A 216 35.26 -12.11 -13.53
N ARG A 217 35.31 -13.46 -13.43
CA ARG A 217 36.27 -14.15 -12.57
C ARG A 217 37.67 -13.67 -12.98
N ARG A 218 38.38 -13.02 -12.06
CA ARG A 218 39.82 -12.87 -12.17
C ARG A 218 40.44 -14.26 -12.07
N SER A 219 41.05 -14.72 -13.15
CA SER A 219 41.95 -15.87 -13.14
C SER A 219 43.14 -15.55 -12.24
N ALA A 220 43.53 -16.51 -11.40
CA ALA A 220 44.84 -16.55 -10.74
C ALA A 220 45.90 -17.04 -11.73
#